data_AF-A0A2E3ZNG3-F1
#
_entry.id   AF-A0A2E3ZNG3-F1
#
_cell.length_a   1.000
_cell.length_b   1.000
_cell.length_c   1.000
_cell.angle_alpha   90.00
_cell.angle_beta   90.00
_cell.angle_gamma   90.00
#
_symmetry.space_group_name_H-M   'P 1'
#
loop_
_entity.id
_entity.type
_entity.pdbx_description
1 polymer ?
#
loop_
_entity_poly.entity_id
_entity_poly.type
_entity_poly.pdbx_seq_one_letter_code
_entity_poly.pdbx_strand_id
1 'polypeptide(L)' 'YTIADMACWPWVRVHRYHGQPWDNYSYVKRWFDEISARPAVQQGMKLLSDYRRKPHEVLNEKTRDILFGSSQMQRR' A
#
# COMPACT_ATOMS: atom_id res chain seq x y z
N TYR A 1 -0.55 -9.74 18.23
CA TYR A 1 -0.69 -8.33 17.85
C TYR A 1 0.30 -7.48 18.61
N THR A 2 1.34 -7.06 17.93
CA THR A 2 2.45 -6.26 18.44
C THR A 2 2.81 -5.19 17.40
N ILE A 3 3.85 -4.39 17.68
CA ILE A 3 4.37 -3.41 16.72
C ILE A 3 4.82 -4.07 15.41
N ALA A 4 5.30 -5.32 15.44
CA ALA A 4 5.67 -6.05 14.23
C ALA A 4 4.47 -6.29 13.32
N ASP A 5 3.31 -6.62 13.88
CA ASP A 5 2.08 -6.82 13.11
C ASP A 5 1.62 -5.52 12.45
N MET A 6 1.69 -4.40 13.18
CA MET A 6 1.35 -3.08 12.66
C MET A 6 2.29 -2.63 11.54
N ALA A 7 3.58 -2.89 11.68
CA ALA A 7 4.59 -2.48 10.72
C ALA A 7 4.57 -3.33 9.45
N CYS A 8 4.38 -4.64 9.55
CA CYS A 8 4.51 -5.57 8.43
C CYS A 8 3.22 -5.76 7.63
N TRP A 9 2.05 -5.86 8.29
CA TRP A 9 0.79 -6.22 7.64
C TRP A 9 0.41 -5.31 6.45
N PRO A 10 0.56 -3.98 6.51
CA PRO A 10 0.19 -3.09 5.39
C PRO A 10 1.00 -3.35 4.10
N TRP A 11 2.25 -3.81 4.24
CA TRP A 11 3.11 -4.17 3.12
C TRP A 11 2.75 -5.53 2.54
N VAL A 12 2.37 -6.50 3.39
CA VAL A 12 1.93 -7.82 2.92
C VAL A 12 0.57 -7.74 2.22
N ARG A 13 -0.30 -6.80 2.59
CA ARG A 13 -1.62 -6.59 1.94
C ARG A 13 -1.54 -6.40 0.43
N VAL A 14 -0.44 -5.86 -0.11
CA VAL A 14 -0.25 -5.65 -1.55
C VAL A 14 0.37 -6.84 -2.28
N HIS A 15 0.48 -8.02 -1.63
CA HIS A 15 1.10 -9.23 -2.15
C HIS A 15 0.66 -9.62 -3.58
N ARG A 16 -0.62 -9.39 -3.93
CA ARG A 16 -1.16 -9.68 -5.28
C ARG A 16 -0.46 -8.88 -6.38
N TYR A 17 -0.11 -7.63 -6.10
CA TYR A 17 0.62 -6.76 -7.05
C TYR A 17 2.09 -7.17 -7.21
N HIS A 18 2.61 -7.99 -6.29
CA HIS A 18 3.98 -8.52 -6.32
C HIS A 18 4.05 -9.96 -6.82
N GLY A 19 2.94 -10.51 -7.32
CA GLY A 19 2.89 -11.88 -7.83
C GLY A 19 3.15 -12.94 -6.75
N GLN A 20 2.79 -12.69 -5.50
CA GLN A 20 2.98 -13.61 -4.37
C GLN A 20 1.67 -14.36 -4.06
N PRO A 21 1.48 -15.60 -4.57
CA PRO A 21 0.31 -16.42 -4.25
C PRO A 21 0.41 -17.00 -2.84
N TRP A 22 -0.73 -17.34 -2.24
CA TRP A 22 -0.77 -17.86 -0.87
C TRP A 22 -0.38 -19.33 -0.73
N ASP A 23 -0.39 -20.09 -1.83
CA ASP A 23 -0.24 -21.55 -1.83
C ASP A 23 1.07 -22.00 -1.16
N ASN A 24 2.12 -21.19 -1.27
CA ASN A 24 3.44 -21.46 -0.69
C ASN A 24 3.61 -20.90 0.74
N TYR A 25 2.66 -20.11 1.25
CA TYR A 25 2.82 -19.31 2.47
C TYR A 25 1.62 -19.45 3.42
N SER A 26 1.22 -20.69 3.72
CA SER A 26 0.04 -20.99 4.55
C SER A 26 0.03 -20.30 5.92
N TYR A 27 1.17 -20.27 6.63
CA TYR A 27 1.27 -19.59 7.93
C TYR A 27 1.18 -18.07 7.82
N VAL A 28 1.74 -17.49 6.77
CA VAL A 28 1.65 -16.04 6.50
C VAL A 28 0.22 -15.68 6.14
N LYS A 29 -0.47 -16.52 5.34
CA LYS A 29 -1.88 -16.33 5.02
C LYS A 29 -2.73 -16.35 6.30
N ARG A 30 -2.54 -17.34 7.17
CA ARG A 30 -3.27 -17.43 8.45
C ARG A 30 -3.08 -16.17 9.28
N TRP A 31 -1.83 -15.76 9.49
CA TRP A 31 -1.50 -14.53 10.20
C TRP A 31 -2.14 -13.29 9.54
N PHE A 32 -2.05 -13.18 8.22
CA PHE A 32 -2.62 -12.08 7.45
C PHE A 32 -4.14 -11.99 7.65
N ASP A 33 -4.83 -13.12 7.59
CA ASP A 33 -6.28 -13.21 7.79
C ASP A 33 -6.67 -12.84 9.23
N GLU A 34 -5.94 -13.35 10.23
CA GLU A 34 -6.15 -13.02 11.65
C GLU A 34 -5.99 -11.52 11.93
N ILE A 35 -4.97 -10.87 11.37
CA ILE A 35 -4.76 -9.43 11.53
C ILE A 35 -5.83 -8.63 10.76
N SER A 36 -6.20 -9.07 9.55
CA SER A 36 -7.22 -8.41 8.72
C SER A 36 -8.61 -8.40 9.38
N ALA A 37 -8.92 -9.42 10.18
CA ALA A 37 -10.20 -9.53 10.87
C ALA A 37 -10.38 -8.55 12.04
N ARG A 38 -9.32 -7.88 12.50
CA ARG A 38 -9.36 -7.06 13.71
C ARG A 38 -10.09 -5.73 13.43
N PRO A 39 -11.06 -5.30 14.28
CA PRO A 39 -11.81 -4.07 14.06
C PRO A 39 -10.93 -2.82 13.89
N ALA A 40 -9.87 -2.69 14.70
CA ALA A 40 -8.94 -1.57 14.62
C ALA A 40 -8.19 -1.50 13.28
N VAL A 41 -7.83 -2.66 12.70
CA VAL A 41 -7.17 -2.74 11.39
C VAL A 41 -8.14 -2.31 10.29
N GLN A 42 -9.38 -2.80 10.35
CA GLN A 42 -10.43 -2.41 9.40
C GLN A 42 -10.76 -0.91 9.49
N GLN A 43 -10.77 -0.33 10.69
CA GLN A 43 -10.95 1.11 10.90
C GLN A 43 -9.79 1.91 10.32
N GLY A 44 -8.54 1.54 10.61
CA GLY A 44 -7.36 2.20 10.04
C GLY A 44 -7.31 2.11 8.51
N MET A 45 -7.84 1.02 7.95
CA MET A 45 -7.98 0.83 6.50
C MET A 45 -9.00 1.76 5.84
N LYS A 46 -10.09 2.08 6.55
CA LYS A 46 -11.12 3.01 6.10
C LYS A 46 -10.71 4.46 6.31
N LEU A 47 -9.83 4.72 7.27
CA LEU A 47 -9.35 6.06 7.56
C LEU A 47 -8.68 6.67 6.32
N LEU A 48 -9.14 7.86 5.94
CA LEU A 48 -8.68 8.61 4.76
C LEU A 48 -8.83 7.87 3.42
N SER A 49 -9.68 6.83 3.33
CA SER A 49 -9.96 6.14 2.06
C SER A 49 -10.43 7.12 0.99
N ASP A 50 -11.22 8.11 1.39
CA ASP A 50 -11.85 9.09 0.50
C ASP A 50 -10.84 10.12 -0.02
N TYR A 51 -9.72 10.30 0.68
CA TYR A 51 -8.62 11.18 0.27
C TYR A 51 -7.60 10.46 -0.63
N ARG A 52 -7.74 9.14 -0.84
CA ARG A 52 -6.83 8.37 -1.69
C ARG A 52 -7.09 8.75 -3.16
N ARG A 53 -6.24 9.62 -3.71
CA ARG A 53 -6.32 10.11 -5.09
C ARG A 53 -6.25 8.95 -6.09
N LYS A 54 -7.01 9.04 -7.18
CA LYS A 54 -7.00 7.99 -8.20
C LYS A 54 -5.71 8.07 -9.02
N PRO A 55 -5.11 6.94 -9.44
CA PRO A 55 -3.84 6.95 -10.16
C PRO A 55 -3.83 7.87 -11.40
N HIS A 56 -4.91 7.92 -12.17
CA HIS A 56 -5.00 8.76 -13.37
C HIS A 56 -5.13 10.27 -13.07
N GLU A 57 -5.61 10.65 -11.88
CA GLU A 57 -5.68 12.05 -11.45
C GLU A 57 -4.29 12.58 -11.09
N VAL A 58 -3.41 11.71 -10.60
CA VAL A 58 -2.07 12.07 -10.11
C VAL A 58 -0.99 11.79 -11.15
N LEU A 59 -1.04 10.67 -11.87
CA LEU A 59 -0.01 10.25 -12.83
C LEU A 59 -0.26 10.83 -14.23
N ASN A 60 -0.46 12.15 -14.31
CA ASN A 60 -0.57 12.89 -15.56
C ASN A 60 0.81 13.36 -16.05
N GLU A 61 0.87 13.84 -17.30
CA GLU A 61 2.11 14.28 -17.94
C GLU A 61 2.83 15.39 -17.16
N LYS A 62 2.08 16.34 -16.61
CA LYS A 62 2.64 17.41 -15.77
C LYS A 62 3.30 16.83 -14.51
N THR A 63 2.65 15.89 -13.82
CA THR A 63 3.25 15.23 -12.65
C THR A 63 4.49 14.43 -13.04
N ARG A 64 4.48 13.76 -14.20
CA ARG A 64 5.64 13.03 -14.72
C ARG A 64 6.82 13.97 -14.99
N ASP A 65 6.59 15.12 -15.61
CA ASP A 65 7.65 16.11 -15.86
C ASP A 65 8.22 16.71 -14.56
N ILE A 66 7.36 16.97 -13.57
CA ILE A 66 7.80 17.44 -12.25
C ILE A 66 8.67 16.41 -11.54
N LEU A 67 8.28 15.12 -11.57
CA LEU A 67 8.97 14.06 -10.82
C LEU A 67 10.21 13.52 -11.55
N PHE A 68 10.18 13.45 -12.87
CA PHE A 68 11.17 12.73 -13.69
C PHE A 68 11.65 13.49 -14.94
N GLY A 69 11.17 14.71 -15.18
CA GLY A 69 11.48 15.50 -16.38
C GLY A 69 12.44 16.65 -16.12
N SER A 70 12.54 17.57 -17.07
CA SER A 70 13.51 18.69 -17.03
C SER A 70 13.20 19.68 -15.91
N SER A 71 11.94 19.80 -15.51
CA SER A 71 11.50 20.64 -14.38
C SER A 71 12.15 20.23 -13.06
N GLN A 72 12.48 18.94 -12.89
CA GLN A 72 13.22 18.43 -11.72
C GLN A 72 14.67 18.99 -11.67
N MET A 73 15.29 19.15 -12.84
CA MET A 73 16.71 19.50 -12.99
C MET A 73 16.95 21.02 -12.93
N GLN A 74 15.93 21.83 -13.21
CA GLN A 74 16.04 23.30 -13.19
C GLN A 74 16.24 23.91 -11.80
N ARG A 75 15.94 23.17 -10.73
CA ARG A 75 16.01 23.66 -9.33
C ARG A 75 17.30 23.27 -8.59
N ARG A 76 18.35 22.88 -9.33
CA ARG A 76 19.67 22.56 -8.77
C ARG A 76 20.64 23.72 -8.88
#